data_AF-A0A6G9SGD6-F1
#
_entry.id   AF-A0A6G9SGD6-F1
#
_cell.length_a   1.000
_cell.length_b   1.000
_cell.length_c   1.000
_cell.angle_alpha   90.00
_cell.angle_beta   90.00
_cell.angle_gamma   90.00
#
_symmetry.space_group_name_H-M   'P 1'
#
loop_
_entity.id
_entity.type
_entity.pdbx_description
1 polymer ?
#
loop_
_entity_poly.entity_id
_entity_poly.type
_entity_poly.pdbx_seq_one_letter_code
_entity_poly.pdbx_strand_id
1 'polypeptide(L)' 'MNYPGNVHIYAPAIASLEERDWKAMTELFDREDSEEIEADIMKSLLFMIPEPCWGDDPFDFLREYL' A
#
# COMPACT_ATOMS: atom_id res chain seq x y z
N MET A 1 -13.34 -44.37 14.26
CA MET A 1 -13.72 -42.99 13.90
C MET A 1 -12.96 -42.61 12.66
N ASN A 2 -13.61 -42.64 11.50
CA ASN A 2 -13.01 -42.27 10.22
C ASN A 2 -13.37 -40.81 9.98
N TYR A 3 -12.41 -39.89 10.14
CA TYR A 3 -12.63 -38.49 9.77
C TYR A 3 -12.68 -38.42 8.24
N PRO A 4 -13.74 -37.87 7.62
CA PRO A 4 -13.74 -37.71 6.18
C PRO A 4 -12.65 -36.71 5.84
N GLY A 5 -11.76 -37.11 4.92
CA GLY A 5 -10.60 -36.33 4.51
C GLY A 5 -10.99 -34.91 4.13
N ASN A 6 -10.10 -33.97 4.44
CA ASN A 6 -10.19 -32.57 4.07
C ASN A 6 -10.72 -32.44 2.65
N VAL A 7 -11.99 -32.05 2.53
CA VAL A 7 -12.56 -31.62 1.27
C VAL A 7 -11.87 -30.29 0.99
N HIS A 8 -10.77 -30.31 0.26
CA HIS A 8 -10.27 -29.11 -0.40
C HIS A 8 -11.37 -28.68 -1.38
N ILE A 9 -12.28 -27.83 -0.89
CA ILE A 9 -13.22 -27.11 -1.72
C ILE A 9 -12.36 -26.17 -2.54
N TYR A 10 -11.92 -26.64 -3.71
CA TYR A 10 -11.25 -25.83 -4.70
C TYR A 10 -12.32 -24.89 -5.26
N ALA A 11 -12.54 -23.76 -4.58
CA ALA A 11 -13.50 -22.75 -4.99
C ALA A 11 -12.91 -22.01 -6.19
N PRO A 12 -13.37 -22.25 -7.43
CA PRO A 12 -12.75 -21.68 -8.63
C PRO A 12 -12.80 -20.14 -8.63
N ALA A 13 -13.80 -19.58 -7.94
CA ALA A 13 -13.93 -18.15 -7.72
C ALA A 13 -12.79 -17.54 -6.88
N ILE A 14 -12.17 -18.31 -5.97
CA ILE A 14 -11.06 -17.82 -5.14
C ILE A 14 -9.77 -17.79 -5.95
N ALA A 15 -9.52 -18.79 -6.81
CA ALA A 15 -8.37 -18.80 -7.70
C ALA A 15 -8.37 -17.61 -8.68
N SER A 16 -9.54 -17.21 -9.19
CA SER A 16 -9.66 -16.01 -10.03
C SER A 16 -9.43 -14.70 -9.28
N LEU A 17 -9.70 -14.67 -7.97
CA LEU A 17 -9.41 -13.51 -7.12
C LEU A 17 -7.90 -13.40 -6.87
N GLU A 18 -7.24 -14.53 -6.60
CA GLU A 18 -5.79 -14.60 -6.41
C GLU A 18 -5.02 -14.13 -7.66
N GLU A 19 -5.41 -14.58 -8.86
CA GLU A 19 -4.77 -14.15 -10.12
C GLU A 19 -4.97 -12.65 -10.39
N ARG A 20 -6.18 -12.14 -10.15
CA ARG A 20 -6.48 -10.71 -10.28
C ARG A 20 -5.63 -9.88 -9.31
N ASP A 21 -5.56 -10.32 -8.06
CA ASP A 21 -4.83 -9.60 -7.01
C ASP A 21 -3.32 -9.65 -7.29
N TRP A 22 -2.80 -10.79 -7.74
CA TRP A 22 -1.40 -10.93 -8.15
C TRP A 22 -1.05 -10.02 -9.33
N LYS A 23 -1.92 -9.96 -10.34
CA LYS A 23 -1.76 -9.05 -11.47
C LYS A 23 -1.75 -7.59 -11.01
N ALA A 24 -2.69 -7.19 -10.16
CA ALA A 24 -2.74 -5.83 -9.63
C ALA A 24 -1.49 -5.47 -8.81
N MET A 25 -0.99 -6.40 -7.99
CA MET A 25 0.28 -6.18 -7.27
C MET A 25 1.45 -6.03 -8.24
N THR A 26 1.52 -6.89 -9.25
CA THR A 26 2.59 -6.81 -10.26
C THR A 26 2.55 -5.46 -10.97
N GLU A 27 1.37 -5.01 -11.41
CA GLU A 27 1.19 -3.70 -12.02
C GLU A 27 1.52 -2.53 -11.08
N LEU A 28 1.31 -2.68 -9.77
CA LEU A 28 1.67 -1.66 -8.78
C LEU A 28 3.18 -1.56 -8.56
N PHE A 29 3.88 -2.69 -8.57
CA PHE A 29 5.32 -2.75 -8.26
C PHE A 29 6.23 -2.70 -9.49
N ASP A 30 5.72 -2.99 -10.69
CA ASP A 30 6.44 -2.89 -11.98
C ASP A 30 6.30 -1.49 -12.62
N ARG A 31 5.93 -0.50 -11.81
CA ARG A 31 5.76 0.89 -12.26
C ARG A 31 7.11 1.56 -12.45
N GLU A 32 7.38 1.98 -13.68
CA GLU A 32 8.57 2.76 -14.03
C GLU A 32 8.36 4.28 -13.88
N ASP A 33 7.13 4.74 -13.65
CA ASP A 33 6.74 6.16 -13.59
C ASP A 33 6.89 6.80 -12.20
N SER A 34 7.52 6.10 -11.25
CA SER A 34 7.66 6.58 -9.86
C SER A 34 8.42 7.90 -9.73
N GLU A 35 9.50 8.09 -10.51
CA GLU A 35 10.28 9.33 -10.52
C GLU A 35 9.49 10.53 -11.07
N GLU A 36 8.64 10.29 -12.08
CA GLU A 36 7.79 11.33 -12.67
C GLU A 36 6.72 11.79 -11.67
N ILE A 37 6.10 10.82 -10.97
CA ILE A 37 5.13 11.09 -9.91
C ILE A 37 5.78 11.88 -8.77
N GLU A 38 6.98 11.47 -8.34
CA GLU A 38 7.73 12.20 -7.31
C GLU A 38 7.97 13.65 -7.73
N ALA A 39 8.44 13.87 -8.96
CA ALA A 39 8.69 15.21 -9.49
C ALA A 39 7.42 16.08 -9.54
N ASP A 40 6.28 15.51 -9.94
CA ASP A 40 4.99 16.22 -9.97
C ASP A 40 4.47 16.56 -8.57
N ILE A 41 4.60 15.63 -7.62
CA ILE A 41 4.28 15.87 -6.22
C ILE A 41 5.15 16.99 -5.68
N MET A 42 6.48 16.93 -5.86
CA MET A 42 7.41 17.96 -5.37
C MET A 42 7.08 19.33 -5.96
N LYS A 43 6.81 19.39 -7.26
CA LYS A 43 6.38 20.62 -7.92
C LYS A 43 5.10 21.18 -7.30
N SER A 44 4.13 20.33 -7.00
CA SER A 44 2.87 20.71 -6.37
C SER A 44 3.05 21.20 -4.93
N LEU A 45 3.90 20.52 -4.15
CA LEU A 45 4.25 20.92 -2.78
C LEU A 45 4.88 22.31 -2.72
N LEU A 46 5.75 22.66 -3.70
CA LEU A 46 6.37 23.99 -3.77
C LEU A 46 5.36 25.15 -3.91
N PHE A 47 4.16 24.87 -4.40
CA PHE A 47 3.09 25.87 -4.51
C PHE A 47 2.18 25.94 -3.28
N MET A 48 2.32 25.05 -2.30
CA MET A 48 1.57 25.12 -1.05
C MET A 48 2.25 26.08 -0.06
N ILE A 49 1.58 27.21 0.17
CA ILE A 49 1.95 28.18 1.20
C ILE A 49 0.77 28.31 2.17
N PRO A 50 0.99 28.18 3.49
CA PRO A 50 2.28 27.94 4.15
C PRO A 50 2.84 26.54 3.87
N GLU A 51 4.15 26.39 4.00
CA GLU A 51 4.81 25.08 3.92
C GLU A 51 4.17 24.12 4.93
N PRO A 52 3.76 22.90 4.54
CA PRO A 52 3.14 22.01 5.51
C PRO A 52 4.18 21.44 6.47
N CYS A 53 3.79 21.20 7.73
CA CYS A 53 4.66 20.82 8.84
C CYS A 53 5.11 19.34 8.81
N TRP A 54 5.57 18.83 7.65
CA TRP A 54 5.95 17.43 7.47
C TRP A 54 7.18 16.99 8.26
N GLY A 55 8.05 17.93 8.65
CA GLY A 55 9.31 17.65 9.35
C GLY A 55 9.19 17.60 10.88
N ASP A 56 8.09 18.09 11.43
CA ASP A 56 7.84 18.01 12.87
C ASP A 56 7.13 16.69 13.16
N ASP A 57 7.70 15.86 14.04
CA ASP A 57 6.98 14.67 14.54
C ASP A 57 5.77 15.19 15.32
N PRO A 58 4.51 14.94 14.86
CA PRO A 58 3.34 15.42 15.56
C PRO A 58 3.21 14.82 16.97
N PHE A 59 4.00 13.77 17.26
CA PHE A 59 4.07 13.08 18.52
C PHE A 59 5.35 13.37 19.31
N ASP A 60 6.21 14.30 18.89
CA ASP A 60 7.44 14.63 19.64
C ASP A 60 7.13 15.06 21.09
N PHE A 61 5.96 15.69 21.31
CA PHE A 61 5.46 16.03 22.65
C PHE A 61 5.26 14.80 23.57
N LEU A 62 5.00 13.61 23.02
CA LEU A 62 4.79 12.38 23.79
C LEU A 62 6.07 11.88 24.46
N ARG A 63 7.25 12.32 24.00
CA ARG A 63 8.54 11.99 24.64
C ARG A 63 8.66 12.52 26.06
N GLU A 64 7.86 13.52 26.43
CA GLU A 64 7.82 14.03 27.80
C GLU A 64 6.98 13.15 28.75
N TYR A 65 6.20 12.21 28.21
CA TYR A 65 5.22 11.39 28.94
C TYR A 65 5.54 9.89 28.97
N LEU A 66 6.53 9.42 28.18
CA LEU A 66 6.98 8.03 28.09
C LEU A 66 8.41 7.88 28.61
#